data_AF-A0A533V977-F1
#
_entry.id   AF-A0A533V977-F1
#
_cell.length_a   1.000
_cell.length_b   1.000
_cell.length_c   1.000
_cell.angle_alpha   90.00
_cell.angle_beta   90.00
_cell.angle_gamma   90.00
#
_symmetry.space_group_name_H-M   'P 1'
#
loop_
_entity.id
_entity.type
_entity.pdbx_description
1 polymer ?
#
loop_
_entity_poly.entity_id
_entity_poly.type
_entity_poly.pdbx_seq_one_letter_code
_entity_poly.pdbx_strand_id
1 'polypeptide(L)' 'MDTTIKIKTKTRTKLENYKLHTKETYNDVIERLIKTAQDEEMDPQTIKNLRKSLDDIEKGKTYSLAQVEKELGL' A
#
# COMPACT_ATOMS: atom_id res chain seq x y z
N MET A 1 0.26 -25.14 4.94
CA MET A 1 -0.46 -26.20 5.69
C MET A 1 -1.76 -25.56 6.13
N ASP A 2 -2.88 -26.14 5.74
CA ASP A 2 -4.16 -25.46 5.88
C ASP A 2 -4.87 -25.96 7.12
N THR A 3 -5.56 -25.05 7.80
CA THR A 3 -6.35 -25.34 8.99
C THR A 3 -7.76 -24.78 8.84
N THR A 4 -8.70 -25.33 9.60
CA THR A 4 -10.10 -24.89 9.54
C THR A 4 -10.39 -23.87 10.62
N ILE A 5 -10.99 -22.75 10.24
CA ILE A 5 -11.53 -21.75 11.17
C ILE A 5 -13.05 -21.66 11.02
N LYS A 6 -13.75 -21.40 12.12
CA LYS A 6 -15.19 -21.13 12.11
C LYS A 6 -15.44 -19.64 12.09
N ILE A 7 -16.20 -19.16 11.10
CA ILE A 7 -16.62 -17.77 10.98
C ILE A 7 -18.14 -17.67 10.84
N LYS A 8 -18.72 -16.53 11.23
CA LYS A 8 -20.15 -16.27 11.02
C LYS A 8 -20.46 -16.17 9.53
N THR A 9 -21.64 -16.61 9.11
CA THR A 9 -22.11 -16.49 7.70
C THR A 9 -22.01 -15.05 7.19
N LYS A 10 -22.38 -14.07 8.02
CA LYS A 10 -22.25 -12.64 7.69
C LYS A 10 -20.80 -12.23 7.40
N THR A 11 -19.83 -12.78 8.11
CA THR A 11 -18.40 -12.51 7.89
C THR A 11 -17.95 -13.12 6.56
N ARG A 12 -18.37 -14.36 6.26
CA ARG A 12 -18.09 -15.00 4.97
C ARG A 12 -18.64 -14.17 3.80
N THR A 13 -19.87 -13.68 3.90
CA THR A 13 -20.45 -12.81 2.86
C THR A 13 -19.67 -11.52 2.69
N LYS A 14 -19.17 -10.91 3.78
CA LYS A 14 -18.28 -9.76 3.68
C LYS A 14 -17.00 -10.13 2.93
N LEU A 15 -16.33 -11.22 3.29
CA LEU A 15 -15.10 -11.66 2.60
C LEU A 15 -15.30 -11.88 1.10
N GLU A 16 -16.48 -12.34 0.67
CA GLU A 16 -16.80 -12.45 -0.76
C GLU A 16 -16.76 -11.09 -1.48
N ASN A 17 -17.31 -10.04 -0.85
CA ASN A 17 -17.31 -8.69 -1.42
C ASN A 17 -15.92 -8.04 -1.40
N TYR A 18 -14.97 -8.57 -0.61
CA TYR A 18 -13.60 -8.07 -0.56
C TYR A 18 -12.68 -8.70 -1.62
N LYS A 19 -13.15 -9.72 -2.36
CA LYS A 19 -12.38 -10.31 -3.45
C LYS A 19 -12.17 -9.29 -4.58
N LEU A 20 -10.93 -9.17 -5.02
CA LEU A 20 -10.52 -8.39 -6.19
C LEU A 20 -10.81 -9.14 -7.49
N HIS A 21 -10.76 -10.47 -7.46
CA HIS A 21 -11.09 -11.30 -8.61
C HIS A 21 -11.82 -12.58 -8.20
N THR A 22 -12.62 -13.13 -9.12
CA THR A 22 -13.49 -14.30 -8.86
C THR A 22 -12.74 -15.54 -8.36
N LYS A 23 -11.46 -15.69 -8.74
CA LYS A 23 -10.60 -16.81 -8.35
C LYS A 23 -9.85 -16.62 -7.02
N GLU A 24 -9.98 -15.47 -6.37
CA GLU A 24 -9.27 -15.18 -5.11
C GLU A 24 -9.85 -16.05 -3.99
N THR A 25 -9.00 -16.69 -3.21
CA THR A 25 -9.46 -17.51 -2.08
C THR A 25 -9.78 -16.61 -0.87
N TYR A 26 -10.57 -17.11 0.07
CA TYR A 26 -10.76 -16.38 1.32
C TYR A 26 -9.46 -16.23 2.12
N ASN A 27 -8.51 -17.17 1.96
CA ASN A 27 -7.22 -17.06 2.61
C ASN A 27 -6.43 -15.87 2.06
N ASP A 28 -6.37 -15.70 0.74
CA ASP A 28 -5.68 -14.56 0.10
C ASP A 28 -6.28 -13.22 0.54
N VAL A 29 -7.62 -13.13 0.61
CA VAL A 29 -8.32 -11.94 1.12
C VAL A 29 -7.93 -11.66 2.57
N ILE A 30 -7.93 -12.69 3.43
CA ILE A 30 -7.58 -12.55 4.85
C ILE A 30 -6.13 -12.11 5.02
N GLU A 31 -5.19 -12.73 4.31
CA GLU A 31 -3.76 -12.38 4.36
C GLU A 31 -3.53 -10.93 3.92
N ARG A 32 -4.18 -10.50 2.83
CA ARG A 32 -4.11 -9.10 2.39
C ARG A 32 -4.67 -8.14 3.44
N LEU A 33 -5.84 -8.44 4.02
CA LEU A 33 -6.44 -7.61 5.06
C LEU A 33 -5.56 -7.53 6.32
N ILE A 34 -4.95 -8.65 6.71
CA ILE A 34 -3.98 -8.69 7.81
C ILE A 34 -2.79 -7.82 7.49
N LYS A 35 -2.22 -7.95 6.28
CA LYS A 35 -1.09 -7.11 5.85
C LYS A 35 -1.46 -5.62 5.87
N THR A 36 -2.64 -5.24 5.36
CA THR A 36 -3.11 -3.86 5.42
C THR A 36 -3.34 -3.36 6.84
N ALA A 37 -3.76 -4.24 7.76
CA ALA A 37 -3.92 -3.88 9.17
C ALA A 37 -2.60 -3.85 9.96
N GLN A 38 -1.58 -4.59 9.49
CA GLN A 38 -0.24 -4.65 10.05
C GLN A 38 0.73 -3.64 9.44
N ASP A 39 0.44 -3.15 8.23
CA ASP A 39 1.04 -1.92 7.72
C ASP A 39 0.65 -0.83 8.71
N GLU A 40 1.53 -0.62 9.70
CA GLU A 40 1.46 0.46 10.67
C GLU A 40 1.21 1.77 9.91
N GLU A 41 0.54 2.72 10.57
CA GLU A 41 0.37 4.06 10.03
C GLU A 41 1.68 4.51 9.39
N MET A 42 1.62 4.98 8.14
CA MET A 42 2.81 5.47 7.43
C MET A 42 3.62 6.32 8.39
N ASP A 43 4.87 5.92 8.61
CA ASP A 43 5.74 6.58 9.58
C ASP A 43 5.61 8.11 9.39
N PRO A 44 5.35 8.88 10.46
CA PRO A 44 5.12 10.31 10.35
C PRO A 44 6.22 11.04 9.56
N GLN A 45 7.46 10.54 9.61
CA GLN A 45 8.56 11.09 8.82
C GLN A 45 8.41 10.79 7.31
N THR A 46 7.92 9.61 6.93
CA THR A 46 7.54 9.28 5.55
C THR A 46 6.43 10.20 5.04
N ILE A 47 5.37 10.44 5.82
CA ILE A 47 4.30 11.40 5.46
C ILE A 47 4.87 12.81 5.28
N LYS A 48 5.74 13.25 6.20
CA LYS A 48 6.39 14.56 6.13
C LYS A 48 7.26 14.70 4.87
N ASN A 49 8.01 13.66 4.51
CA ASN A 49 8.83 13.64 3.30
C ASN A 49 7.98 13.74 2.03
N LEU A 50 6.85 13.05 1.97
CA LEU A 50 5.91 13.14 0.85
C LEU A 50 5.29 14.54 0.73
N ARG A 51 4.87 15.13 1.86
CA ARG A 51 4.36 16.51 1.86
C ARG A 51 5.40 17.53 1.41
N LYS A 52 6.65 17.38 1.85
CA LYS A 52 7.76 18.23 1.39
C LYS A 52 7.99 18.06 -0.11
N SER A 53 7.97 16.83 -0.61
CA SER A 53 8.15 16.56 -2.05
C SER A 53 7.04 17.20 -2.89
N LEU A 54 5.79 17.17 -2.41
CA LEU A 54 4.67 17.88 -3.05
C LEU A 54 4.90 19.40 -3.07
N ASP A 55 5.30 20.00 -1.95
CA ASP A 55 5.60 21.44 -1.85
C ASP A 55 6.77 21.86 -2.75
N ASP A 56 7.81 21.03 -2.85
CA ASP A 56 8.94 21.27 -3.74
C ASP A 56 8.51 21.20 -5.23
N ILE A 57 7.63 20.26 -5.59
CA ILE A 57 7.03 20.19 -6.95
C ILE A 57 6.20 21.45 -7.24
N GLU A 58 5.31 21.85 -6.33
CA GLU A 58 4.47 23.05 -6.49
C GLU A 58 5.30 24.33 -6.63
N LYS A 59 6.43 24.41 -5.93
CA LYS A 59 7.38 25.53 -6.03
C LYS A 59 8.31 25.45 -7.24
N GLY A 60 8.15 24.45 -8.12
CA GLY A 60 8.98 24.25 -9.30
C GLY A 60 10.41 23.81 -8.98
N LYS A 61 10.69 23.36 -7.75
CA LYS A 61 11.99 22.81 -7.33
C LYS A 61 12.10 21.35 -7.78
N THR A 62 12.00 21.16 -9.08
CA THR A 62 12.15 19.87 -9.74
C THR A 62 13.43 19.87 -10.54
N TYR A 63 14.10 18.73 -10.59
CA TYR A 63 15.27 18.52 -11.42
C TYR A 63 14.86 17.77 -12.68
N SER A 64 15.37 18.20 -13.83
CA SER A 64 15.30 17.40 -15.04
C SER A 64 16.26 16.21 -14.94
N LEU A 65 15.98 15.14 -15.67
CA LEU A 65 16.81 13.95 -15.67
C LEU A 65 18.29 14.28 -15.96
N ALA A 66 18.54 15.15 -16.95
CA ALA A 66 19.89 15.60 -17.29
C ALA A 66 20.58 16.40 -16.18
N GLN A 67 19.83 17.14 -15.35
CA GLN A 67 20.39 17.83 -14.18
C GLN A 67 20.79 16.84 -13.09
N VAL A 68 19.95 15.82 -12.86
CA VAL A 68 20.24 14.75 -11.89
C VAL A 68 21.44 13.93 -12.31
N GLU A 69 21.54 13.53 -13.59
CA GLU A 69 22.69 12.80 -14.14
C GLU A 69 23.99 13.57 -13.92
N LYS A 70 23.99 14.87 -14.21
CA LYS A 70 25.14 15.74 -13.98
C LYS A 70 25.52 15.89 -12.50
N GLU A 71 24.56 15.99 -11.59
CA GLU A 71 24.83 16.07 -10.14
C GLU A 71 25.33 14.74 -9.56
N LEU A 72 24.88 13.62 -10.11
CA LEU A 72 25.29 12.27 -9.68
C LEU A 72 26.55 11.76 -10.39
N GLY A 73 27.06 12.50 -11.39
CA GLY A 73 28.24 12.12 -12.16
C GLY A 73 28.01 10.94 -13.11
N LEU A 74 26.77 10.77 -13.59
CA LEU A 74 26.33 9.74 -14.52
C LEU A 74 26.29 10.26 -15.97
#